data_AF-A0A3E2V2G5-F1
#
_entry.id   AF-A0A3E2V2G5-F1
#
_cell.length_a   1.000
_cell.length_b   1.000
_cell.length_c   1.000
_cell.angle_alpha   90.00
_cell.angle_beta   90.00
_cell.angle_gamma   90.00
#
_symmetry.space_group_name_H-M   'P 1'
#
loop_
_entity.id
_entity.type
_entity.pdbx_description
1 polymer ?
#
loop_
_entity_poly.entity_id
_entity_poly.type
_entity_poly.pdbx_seq_one_letter_code
_entity_poly.pdbx_strand_id
1 'polypeptide(L)'
;MKKKLIGLALSAAMLFSVLSVPAFAAVPEESADPALTTEQTAAEEENCFFTSSSTEEEKEPNSITYVALGDSICAGIGLTTVQYAHNLMGVDVSFNFKGYPETCYVGQVGKSLNLDRDHAINLGLPGVMSKDMLELVKTGTMAEMNTLSGCQYNYPEFVDYIKSADVISIQLGSNDAFVPTVVSFGEATNWKSEDLASIVLSGNLRSSSKETEDALNESLKKLSLTRSEKDAVWNLFFSGMNKICENAYPESSSNLRQIVATVKELNPDAQILIIGATNPVPLLPSWSDYFSKLNNYEKQLADVYGATYVSIPFAQTELDGHPTVSGHKYIADKIVKAIEAQQ
;
A
#
# COMPACT_ATOMS: atom_id res chain seq x y z
N MET A 1 -5.70 -31.98 26.00
CA MET A 1 -6.72 -32.39 25.00
C MET A 1 -7.72 -31.23 24.91
N LYS A 2 -7.88 -30.45 23.84
CA LYS A 2 -7.65 -30.61 22.41
C LYS A 2 -7.03 -29.32 21.84
N LYS A 3 -6.16 -29.49 20.86
CA LYS A 3 -5.64 -28.45 19.96
C LYS A 3 -6.82 -27.62 19.41
N LYS A 4 -6.88 -26.32 19.74
CA LYS A 4 -7.55 -25.31 18.91
C LYS A 4 -6.48 -24.60 18.06
N LEU A 5 -5.72 -25.41 17.32
CA LEU A 5 -5.08 -25.00 16.08
C LEU A 5 -6.14 -25.25 15.00
N ILE A 6 -6.89 -24.21 14.68
CA ILE A 6 -7.61 -24.10 13.41
C ILE A 6 -7.26 -22.69 12.98
N GLY A 7 -6.51 -22.57 11.88
CA GLY A 7 -6.15 -21.28 11.29
C GLY A 7 -7.39 -20.39 11.28
N LEU A 8 -7.35 -19.32 12.06
CA LEU A 8 -8.44 -18.38 12.12
C LEU A 8 -8.36 -17.60 10.80
N ALA A 9 -9.36 -17.85 9.98
CA ALA A 9 -9.51 -17.34 8.63
C ALA A 9 -9.38 -15.81 8.57
N LEU A 10 -8.16 -15.29 8.39
CA LEU A 10 -7.93 -14.03 7.67
C LEU A 10 -7.98 -14.29 6.15
N SER A 11 -8.98 -15.06 5.72
CA SER A 11 -9.56 -14.94 4.38
C SER A 11 -10.74 -13.96 4.38
N ALA A 12 -10.85 -13.14 5.44
CA ALA A 12 -11.97 -12.26 5.70
C ALA A 12 -11.68 -10.77 5.45
N ALA A 13 -10.63 -10.42 4.68
CA ALA A 13 -10.43 -9.04 4.23
C ALA A 13 -9.64 -8.88 2.91
N MET A 14 -9.94 -9.70 1.89
CA MET A 14 -10.06 -9.12 0.52
C MET A 14 -11.41 -8.37 0.36
N LEU A 15 -12.04 -8.03 1.49
CA LEU A 15 -13.37 -7.48 1.68
C LEU A 15 -13.18 -5.99 2.03
N PHE A 16 -13.61 -4.99 1.27
CA PHE A 16 -14.77 -4.96 0.40
C PHE A 16 -14.54 -4.02 -0.80
N SER A 17 -14.43 -4.62 -1.99
CA SER A 17 -14.86 -3.98 -3.24
C SER A 17 -16.39 -4.13 -3.38
N VAL A 18 -17.15 -3.39 -2.57
CA VAL A 18 -18.59 -3.16 -2.85
C VAL A 18 -19.08 -1.97 -2.05
N LEU A 19 -19.25 -0.84 -2.73
CA LEU A 19 -20.48 -0.03 -2.74
C LEU A 19 -20.36 1.01 -3.86
N SER A 20 -20.75 0.62 -5.07
CA SER A 20 -21.06 1.56 -6.15
C SER A 20 -22.49 2.09 -5.96
N VAL A 21 -22.68 3.41 -6.07
CA VAL A 21 -23.63 4.16 -6.94
C VAL A 21 -23.61 5.64 -6.49
N PRO A 22 -23.52 6.64 -7.42
CA PRO A 22 -23.47 8.05 -7.09
C PRO A 22 -24.88 8.64 -6.87
N ALA A 23 -25.01 9.58 -5.94
CA ALA A 23 -26.17 10.47 -5.89
C ALA A 23 -25.68 11.93 -5.84
N PHE A 24 -25.57 12.54 -7.02
CA PHE A 24 -25.57 13.99 -7.17
C PHE A 24 -26.84 14.55 -6.55
N ALA A 25 -26.69 15.49 -5.61
CA ALA A 25 -27.74 16.43 -5.26
C ALA A 25 -27.12 17.80 -4.99
N ALA A 26 -27.73 18.81 -5.61
CA ALA A 26 -27.23 20.15 -5.79
C ALA A 26 -27.02 20.95 -4.49
N VAL A 27 -26.02 21.84 -4.57
CA VAL A 27 -25.71 22.94 -3.66
C VAL A 27 -26.89 23.93 -3.56
N PRO A 28 -27.03 24.63 -2.44
CA PRO A 28 -27.08 26.08 -2.54
C PRO A 28 -26.03 26.77 -1.65
N GLU A 29 -25.47 27.82 -2.24
CA GLU A 29 -24.51 28.76 -1.70
C GLU A 29 -25.06 29.47 -0.45
N GLU A 30 -24.22 29.69 0.56
CA GLU A 30 -24.19 30.99 1.21
C GLU A 30 -22.83 31.27 1.87
N SER A 31 -22.30 32.42 1.49
CA SER A 31 -21.07 33.09 1.90
C SER A 31 -21.07 33.57 3.36
N ALA A 32 -19.92 33.48 4.03
CA ALA A 32 -19.25 34.62 4.68
C ALA A 32 -17.97 34.17 5.41
N ASP A 33 -16.84 34.71 4.97
CA ASP A 33 -15.59 34.81 5.74
C ASP A 33 -15.61 36.17 6.50
N PRO A 34 -14.83 36.35 7.58
CA PRO A 34 -13.46 36.83 7.35
C PRO A 34 -12.38 36.30 8.31
N ALA A 35 -11.25 35.94 7.70
CA ALA A 35 -9.88 36.39 7.99
C ALA A 35 -9.32 36.29 9.43
N LEU A 36 -8.29 35.43 9.57
CA LEU A 36 -7.15 35.68 10.44
C LEU A 36 -5.85 35.22 9.77
N THR A 37 -5.01 36.19 9.46
CA THR A 37 -3.64 36.09 8.95
C THR A 37 -2.67 35.62 10.04
N THR A 38 -1.86 34.61 9.74
CA THR A 38 -0.46 34.51 10.23
C THR A 38 0.36 33.73 9.21
N GLU A 39 1.38 34.41 8.67
CA GLU A 39 2.36 33.93 7.70
C GLU A 39 3.38 32.94 8.29
N GLN A 40 4.08 32.25 7.38
CA GLN A 40 5.26 31.38 7.50
C GLN A 40 4.94 29.90 7.81
N THR A 41 5.20 28.93 6.93
CA THR A 41 6.26 28.79 5.91
C THR A 41 5.75 28.22 4.60
N ALA A 42 6.00 28.94 3.51
CA ALA A 42 5.77 28.48 2.14
C ALA A 42 6.95 27.66 1.62
N ALA A 43 6.68 26.45 1.11
CA ALA A 43 7.24 25.89 -0.12
C ALA A 43 6.57 24.53 -0.40
N GLU A 44 6.12 24.35 -1.64
CA GLU A 44 5.57 23.12 -2.25
C GLU A 44 4.09 22.79 -2.00
N GLU A 45 3.19 23.74 -2.29
CA GLU A 45 1.91 23.37 -2.91
C GLU A 45 2.11 23.28 -4.44
N GLU A 46 2.48 22.11 -4.96
CA GLU A 46 2.25 21.80 -6.37
C GLU A 46 0.75 21.58 -6.57
N ASN A 47 0.11 22.67 -6.99
CA ASN A 47 -1.26 22.72 -7.47
C ASN A 47 -1.52 21.59 -8.48
N CYS A 48 -2.45 20.69 -8.16
CA CYS A 48 -2.88 19.55 -8.99
C CYS A 48 -3.69 20.01 -10.20
N PHE A 49 -3.07 20.78 -11.09
CA PHE A 49 -3.60 21.13 -12.39
C PHE A 49 -2.50 20.89 -13.44
N PHE A 50 -2.24 19.61 -13.74
CA PHE A 50 -1.32 19.23 -14.81
C PHE A 50 -2.00 19.41 -16.16
N THR A 51 -1.72 20.53 -16.84
CA THR A 51 -1.83 20.60 -18.30
C THR A 51 -0.58 19.98 -18.90
N SER A 52 -0.66 18.72 -19.31
CA SER A 52 0.38 18.08 -20.12
C SER A 52 0.31 18.62 -21.55
N SER A 53 1.10 19.65 -21.86
CA SER A 53 1.42 19.99 -23.25
C SER A 53 2.87 19.63 -23.54
N SER A 54 3.11 18.34 -23.69
CA SER A 54 4.28 17.79 -24.35
C SER A 54 3.73 16.99 -25.53
N THR A 55 4.13 17.34 -26.74
CA THR A 55 3.95 16.49 -27.92
C THR A 55 4.60 15.15 -27.60
N GLU A 56 3.79 14.14 -27.29
CA GLU A 56 4.22 12.76 -27.09
C GLU A 56 4.79 12.25 -28.41
N GLU A 57 6.11 12.14 -28.50
CA GLU A 57 6.70 11.21 -29.47
C GLU A 57 6.23 9.81 -29.06
N GLU A 58 5.59 9.08 -29.98
CA GLU A 58 5.17 7.70 -29.74
C GLU A 58 6.40 6.86 -29.38
N LYS A 59 6.40 6.30 -28.17
CA LYS A 59 7.48 5.40 -27.73
C LYS A 59 7.44 4.10 -28.51
N GLU A 60 8.63 3.62 -28.87
CA GLU A 60 8.77 2.30 -29.50
C GLU A 60 8.15 1.22 -28.60
N PRO A 61 7.27 0.37 -29.15
CA PRO A 61 6.52 -0.61 -28.37
C PRO A 61 7.48 -1.62 -27.74
N ASN A 62 7.22 -1.96 -26.48
CA ASN A 62 7.96 -3.00 -25.75
C ASN A 62 9.49 -2.80 -25.73
N SER A 63 9.95 -1.54 -25.66
CA SER A 63 11.38 -1.20 -25.63
C SER A 63 12.09 -1.60 -24.34
N ILE A 64 11.32 -1.85 -23.26
CA ILE A 64 11.81 -2.34 -21.96
C ILE A 64 10.81 -3.31 -21.33
N THR A 65 11.27 -4.11 -20.37
CA THR A 65 10.44 -4.90 -19.45
C THR A 65 10.40 -4.24 -18.06
N TYR A 66 9.23 -3.78 -17.66
CA TYR A 66 8.94 -3.22 -16.35
C TYR A 66 8.29 -4.26 -15.42
N VAL A 67 8.87 -4.47 -14.24
CA VAL A 67 8.37 -5.40 -13.23
C VAL A 67 8.13 -4.67 -11.91
N ALA A 68 6.91 -4.73 -11.38
CA ALA A 68 6.53 -4.07 -10.13
C ALA A 68 6.37 -5.07 -9.00
N LEU A 69 7.22 -5.01 -7.97
CA LEU A 69 7.09 -5.78 -6.73
C LEU A 69 6.40 -4.91 -5.68
N GLY A 70 5.43 -5.46 -4.96
CA GLY A 70 4.89 -4.73 -3.82
C GLY A 70 3.71 -5.41 -3.16
N ASP A 71 2.98 -4.62 -2.39
CA ASP A 71 1.82 -5.10 -1.64
C ASP A 71 0.49 -4.95 -2.40
N SER A 72 -0.60 -4.82 -1.65
CA SER A 72 -1.93 -4.49 -2.15
C SER A 72 -2.01 -3.25 -3.06
N ILE A 73 -1.16 -2.24 -2.84
CA ILE A 73 -1.11 -1.06 -3.72
C ILE A 73 -0.54 -1.45 -5.07
N CYS A 74 0.54 -2.24 -5.13
CA CYS A 74 1.02 -2.81 -6.38
C CYS A 74 -0.06 -3.65 -7.08
N ALA A 75 -0.73 -4.52 -6.33
CA ALA A 75 -1.79 -5.38 -6.86
C ALA A 75 -3.00 -4.60 -7.43
N GLY A 76 -3.17 -3.33 -7.06
CA GLY A 76 -4.32 -2.51 -7.46
C GLY A 76 -5.60 -2.82 -6.68
N ILE A 77 -5.46 -3.25 -5.43
CA ILE A 77 -6.61 -3.33 -4.50
C ILE A 77 -7.28 -1.96 -4.42
N GLY A 78 -8.61 -1.94 -4.39
CA GLY A 78 -9.43 -0.72 -4.44
C GLY A 78 -9.93 -0.37 -5.84
N LEU A 79 -9.23 -0.80 -6.90
CA LEU A 79 -9.64 -0.57 -8.30
C LEU A 79 -10.35 -1.75 -8.94
N THR A 80 -10.01 -2.96 -8.50
CA THR A 80 -10.55 -4.20 -9.01
C THR A 80 -10.82 -5.16 -7.86
N THR A 81 -11.66 -6.15 -8.12
CA THR A 81 -11.59 -7.39 -7.37
C THR A 81 -10.33 -8.13 -7.82
N VAL A 82 -9.36 -8.29 -6.91
CA VAL A 82 -8.20 -9.15 -7.17
C VAL A 82 -8.72 -10.56 -7.40
N GLN A 83 -8.34 -11.18 -8.50
CA GLN A 83 -8.72 -12.56 -8.74
C GLN A 83 -7.80 -13.47 -7.93
N TYR A 84 -8.41 -14.33 -7.12
CA TYR A 84 -7.69 -15.33 -6.37
C TYR A 84 -8.31 -16.71 -6.55
N ALA A 85 -7.46 -17.71 -6.70
CA ALA A 85 -7.87 -19.09 -6.47
C ALA A 85 -7.46 -19.50 -5.04
N HIS A 86 -8.37 -20.17 -4.33
CA HIS A 86 -8.00 -20.83 -3.08
C HIS A 86 -7.41 -22.20 -3.41
N ASN A 87 -6.21 -22.46 -2.92
CA ASN A 87 -5.67 -23.81 -2.85
C ASN A 87 -5.52 -24.25 -1.39
N LEU A 88 -5.21 -25.53 -1.16
CA LEU A 88 -5.04 -26.11 0.17
C LEU A 88 -3.97 -25.41 1.03
N MET A 89 -3.08 -24.59 0.44
CA MET A 89 -1.94 -23.95 1.09
C MET A 89 -1.97 -22.41 1.07
N GLY A 90 -2.97 -21.75 0.46
CA GLY A 90 -2.99 -20.29 0.40
C GLY A 90 -3.83 -19.69 -0.73
N VAL A 91 -3.49 -18.45 -1.07
CA VAL A 91 -4.13 -17.62 -2.09
C VAL A 91 -3.24 -17.60 -3.33
N ASP A 92 -3.79 -17.97 -4.48
CA ASP A 92 -3.10 -17.85 -5.77
C ASP A 92 -3.60 -16.61 -6.52
N VAL A 93 -2.74 -15.58 -6.63
CA VAL A 93 -2.97 -14.32 -7.35
C VAL A 93 -2.17 -14.22 -8.66
N SER A 94 -1.52 -15.29 -9.13
CA SER A 94 -0.64 -15.28 -10.31
C SER A 94 -1.35 -14.80 -11.58
N PHE A 95 -2.67 -15.00 -11.69
CA PHE A 95 -3.49 -14.44 -12.78
C PHE A 95 -3.32 -12.92 -12.90
N ASN A 96 -3.18 -12.21 -11.78
CA ASN A 96 -3.05 -10.76 -11.78
C ASN A 96 -1.68 -10.27 -12.25
N PHE A 97 -0.67 -11.14 -12.41
CA PHE A 97 0.65 -10.73 -12.90
C PHE A 97 0.58 -10.10 -14.28
N LYS A 98 -0.39 -10.55 -15.10
CA LYS A 98 -0.70 -10.01 -16.43
C LYS A 98 -2.16 -9.57 -16.57
N GLY A 99 -3.05 -10.06 -15.70
CA GLY A 99 -4.48 -9.78 -15.68
C GLY A 99 -4.93 -8.59 -14.83
N TYR A 100 -4.01 -7.74 -14.36
CA TYR A 100 -4.31 -6.55 -13.56
C TYR A 100 -5.18 -5.51 -14.32
N PRO A 101 -5.98 -4.68 -13.63
CA PRO A 101 -6.81 -3.67 -14.28
C PRO A 101 -5.94 -2.59 -14.94
N GLU A 102 -6.35 -2.06 -16.09
CA GLU A 102 -5.61 -1.00 -16.78
C GLU A 102 -5.45 0.27 -15.93
N THR A 103 -6.34 0.49 -14.97
CA THR A 103 -6.35 1.65 -14.08
C THR A 103 -5.36 1.56 -12.92
N CYS A 104 -4.79 0.38 -12.60
CA CYS A 104 -3.72 0.32 -11.60
C CYS A 104 -2.43 0.95 -12.15
N TYR A 105 -1.50 1.30 -11.26
CA TYR A 105 -0.33 2.06 -11.67
C TYR A 105 0.54 1.26 -12.66
N VAL A 106 0.59 -0.07 -12.55
CA VAL A 106 1.35 -0.90 -13.50
C VAL A 106 0.74 -0.82 -14.90
N GLY A 107 -0.60 -0.83 -15.01
CA GLY A 107 -1.29 -0.64 -16.29
C GLY A 107 -1.13 0.76 -16.86
N GLN A 108 -1.13 1.78 -16.00
CA GLN A 108 -0.88 3.16 -16.42
C GLN A 108 0.58 3.36 -16.86
N VAL A 109 1.57 2.77 -16.17
CA VAL A 109 2.98 2.77 -16.62
C VAL A 109 3.11 2.06 -17.96
N GLY A 110 2.53 0.85 -18.10
CA GLY A 110 2.56 0.11 -19.35
C GLY A 110 1.96 0.90 -20.51
N LYS A 111 0.81 1.56 -20.30
CA LYS A 111 0.20 2.45 -21.30
C LYS A 111 1.12 3.62 -21.68
N SER A 112 1.67 4.33 -20.71
CA SER A 112 2.54 5.50 -20.94
C SER A 112 3.89 5.15 -21.59
N LEU A 113 4.32 3.90 -21.47
CA LEU A 113 5.57 3.39 -22.04
C LEU A 113 5.36 2.52 -23.29
N ASN A 114 4.12 2.39 -23.77
CA ASN A 114 3.74 1.52 -24.89
C ASN A 114 4.17 0.05 -24.69
N LEU A 115 3.91 -0.49 -23.49
CA LEU A 115 4.21 -1.86 -23.08
C LEU A 115 2.94 -2.71 -23.03
N ASP A 116 3.03 -3.92 -23.58
CA ASP A 116 1.99 -4.93 -23.41
C ASP A 116 2.10 -5.66 -22.06
N ARG A 117 1.24 -6.67 -21.85
CA ARG A 117 1.17 -7.43 -20.59
C ARG A 117 2.33 -8.41 -20.39
N ASP A 118 3.15 -8.65 -21.40
CA ASP A 118 4.39 -9.43 -21.28
C ASP A 118 5.57 -8.54 -20.87
N HIS A 119 5.45 -7.21 -21.04
CA HIS A 119 6.49 -6.23 -20.75
C HIS A 119 6.15 -5.29 -19.57
N ALA A 120 4.92 -5.30 -19.06
CA ALA A 120 4.55 -4.66 -17.80
C ALA A 120 3.96 -5.72 -16.84
N ILE A 121 4.75 -6.17 -15.87
CA ILE A 121 4.42 -7.28 -14.97
C ILE A 121 4.10 -6.75 -13.56
N ASN A 122 2.97 -7.20 -13.01
CA ASN A 122 2.50 -6.81 -11.67
C ASN A 122 2.72 -7.95 -10.67
N LEU A 123 3.81 -7.91 -9.90
CA LEU A 123 4.09 -8.86 -8.82
C LEU A 123 3.57 -8.35 -7.47
N GLY A 124 2.43 -7.66 -7.47
CA GLY A 124 1.76 -7.15 -6.27
C GLY A 124 1.04 -8.25 -5.50
N LEU A 125 1.31 -8.33 -4.20
CA LEU A 125 0.80 -9.39 -3.32
C LEU A 125 0.06 -8.78 -2.12
N PRO A 126 -1.28 -8.84 -2.06
CA PRO A 126 -2.05 -8.26 -0.96
C PRO A 126 -1.61 -8.78 0.42
N GLY A 127 -1.46 -7.89 1.39
CA GLY A 127 -1.07 -8.25 2.76
C GLY A 127 0.35 -8.80 2.93
N VAL A 128 1.18 -8.82 1.88
CA VAL A 128 2.60 -9.22 2.00
C VAL A 128 3.33 -8.24 2.92
N MET A 129 4.08 -8.76 3.89
CA MET A 129 4.96 -7.96 4.75
C MET A 129 6.39 -8.01 4.20
N SER A 130 7.26 -7.08 4.61
CA SER A 130 8.64 -7.05 4.11
C SER A 130 9.41 -8.36 4.34
N LYS A 131 9.15 -9.05 5.46
CA LYS A 131 9.75 -10.36 5.76
C LYS A 131 9.35 -11.41 4.71
N ASP A 132 8.09 -11.42 4.32
CA ASP A 132 7.55 -12.38 3.35
C ASP A 132 8.17 -12.12 1.97
N MET A 133 8.23 -10.85 1.56
CA MET A 133 8.88 -10.47 0.29
C MET A 133 10.36 -10.86 0.28
N LEU A 134 11.07 -10.74 1.41
CA LEU A 134 12.46 -11.14 1.49
C LEU A 134 12.68 -12.62 1.19
N GLU A 135 11.75 -13.51 1.57
CA GLU A 135 11.78 -14.91 1.15
C GLU A 135 11.47 -15.06 -0.34
N LEU A 136 10.41 -14.39 -0.81
CA LEU A 136 9.96 -14.45 -2.20
C LEU A 136 11.01 -13.99 -3.21
N VAL A 137 11.75 -12.91 -2.94
CA VAL A 137 12.83 -12.48 -3.84
C VAL A 137 14.00 -13.45 -3.86
N LYS A 138 14.17 -14.32 -2.85
CA LYS A 138 15.25 -15.31 -2.81
C LYS A 138 14.86 -16.63 -3.48
N THR A 139 13.62 -17.08 -3.29
CA THR A 139 13.21 -18.45 -3.63
C THR A 139 11.93 -18.52 -4.46
N GLY A 140 11.23 -17.40 -4.63
CA GLY A 140 9.88 -17.35 -5.18
C GLY A 140 8.81 -17.93 -4.26
N THR A 141 9.15 -18.42 -3.07
CA THR A 141 8.20 -19.14 -2.20
C THR A 141 8.37 -18.77 -0.73
N MET A 142 7.27 -18.72 0.01
CA MET A 142 7.26 -18.57 1.47
C MET A 142 7.31 -19.95 2.13
N ALA A 143 8.25 -20.16 3.05
CA ALA A 143 8.40 -21.46 3.72
C ALA A 143 7.17 -21.81 4.58
N GLU A 144 6.59 -20.81 5.24
CA GLU A 144 5.41 -20.94 6.07
C GLU A 144 4.43 -19.80 5.78
N MET A 145 3.15 -20.02 6.08
CA MET A 145 2.15 -18.96 6.06
C MET A 145 2.46 -17.89 7.10
N ASN A 146 2.39 -16.63 6.71
CA ASN A 146 2.45 -15.53 7.65
C ASN A 146 1.18 -15.54 8.50
N THR A 147 1.33 -15.76 9.80
CA THR A 147 0.20 -15.93 10.71
C THR A 147 -0.57 -14.65 11.01
N LEU A 148 0.04 -13.48 10.80
CA LEU A 148 -0.61 -12.19 10.98
C LEU A 148 -1.45 -11.83 9.76
N SER A 149 -0.87 -11.90 8.56
CA SER A 149 -1.60 -11.57 7.33
C SER A 149 -2.48 -12.73 6.82
N GLY A 150 -2.27 -13.95 7.32
CA GLY A 150 -2.95 -15.15 6.83
C GLY A 150 -2.53 -15.55 5.41
N CYS A 151 -1.47 -14.94 4.87
CA CYS A 151 -1.05 -15.11 3.49
C CYS A 151 0.13 -16.09 3.37
N GLN A 152 0.09 -16.92 2.34
CA GLN A 152 1.25 -17.67 1.87
C GLN A 152 1.28 -17.59 0.34
N TYR A 153 2.38 -17.08 -0.21
CA TYR A 153 2.59 -16.89 -1.62
C TYR A 153 3.72 -17.80 -2.11
N ASN A 154 3.46 -18.52 -3.20
CA ASN A 154 4.39 -19.52 -3.74
C ASN A 154 4.38 -19.48 -5.27
N TYR A 155 5.29 -18.69 -5.83
CA TYR A 155 5.47 -18.43 -7.26
C TYR A 155 6.95 -18.62 -7.63
N PRO A 156 7.40 -19.84 -7.96
CA PRO A 156 8.79 -20.07 -8.36
C PRO A 156 9.28 -19.15 -9.48
N GLU A 157 8.40 -18.72 -10.38
CA GLU A 157 8.65 -17.79 -11.48
C GLU A 157 8.93 -16.35 -11.04
N PHE A 158 8.69 -16.00 -9.77
CA PHE A 158 8.89 -14.64 -9.24
C PHE A 158 10.34 -14.17 -9.43
N VAL A 159 11.30 -15.08 -9.22
CA VAL A 159 12.73 -14.80 -9.39
C VAL A 159 13.10 -14.62 -10.86
N ASP A 160 12.43 -15.33 -11.76
CA ASP A 160 12.68 -15.23 -13.20
C ASP A 160 12.21 -13.88 -13.74
N TYR A 161 11.04 -13.39 -13.28
CA TYR A 161 10.59 -12.04 -13.61
C TYR A 161 11.60 -10.96 -13.18
N ILE A 162 12.15 -11.05 -11.96
CA ILE A 162 13.18 -10.13 -11.46
C ILE A 162 14.41 -10.13 -12.38
N LYS A 163 14.89 -11.31 -12.78
CA LYS A 163 16.08 -11.46 -13.65
C LYS A 163 15.85 -10.94 -15.07
N SER A 164 14.61 -10.95 -15.55
CA SER A 164 14.27 -10.51 -16.91
C SER A 164 13.94 -9.01 -17.03
N ALA A 165 13.84 -8.29 -15.92
CA ALA A 165 13.42 -6.90 -15.91
C ALA A 165 14.54 -5.95 -16.37
N ASP A 166 14.17 -4.92 -17.13
CA ASP A 166 15.01 -3.74 -17.36
C ASP A 166 14.78 -2.69 -16.26
N VAL A 167 13.54 -2.60 -15.77
CA VAL A 167 13.14 -1.70 -14.68
C VAL A 167 12.36 -2.46 -13.62
N ILE A 168 12.73 -2.26 -12.36
CA ILE A 168 12.07 -2.87 -11.20
C ILE A 168 11.60 -1.77 -10.24
N SER A 169 10.30 -1.71 -9.94
CA SER A 169 9.81 -0.87 -8.84
C SER A 169 9.49 -1.71 -7.60
N ILE A 170 9.84 -1.22 -6.41
CA ILE A 170 9.60 -1.89 -5.13
C ILE A 170 8.77 -0.96 -4.24
N GLN A 171 7.55 -1.40 -3.87
CA GLN A 171 6.63 -0.66 -2.98
C GLN A 171 6.26 -1.55 -1.79
N LEU A 172 6.82 -1.31 -0.60
CA LEU A 172 6.67 -2.18 0.58
C LEU A 172 6.82 -1.41 1.91
N GLY A 173 6.68 -2.11 3.03
CA GLY A 173 6.96 -1.60 4.38
C GLY A 173 5.72 -1.16 5.15
N SER A 174 4.70 -0.62 4.48
CA SER A 174 3.46 -0.17 5.15
C SER A 174 2.78 -1.29 5.96
N ASN A 175 2.75 -2.51 5.41
CA ASN A 175 2.10 -3.67 6.05
C ASN A 175 2.78 -4.13 7.34
N ASP A 176 4.07 -3.84 7.51
CA ASP A 176 4.84 -4.20 8.69
C ASP A 176 4.30 -3.54 9.97
N ALA A 177 3.73 -2.33 9.85
CA ALA A 177 3.01 -1.66 10.93
C ALA A 177 1.48 -1.84 10.82
N PHE A 178 0.95 -1.87 9.60
CA PHE A 178 -0.50 -1.88 9.38
C PHE A 178 -1.16 -3.21 9.76
N VAL A 179 -0.61 -4.35 9.31
CA VAL A 179 -1.20 -5.67 9.57
C VAL A 179 -1.24 -5.99 11.07
N PRO A 180 -0.16 -5.79 11.87
CA PRO A 180 -0.25 -5.98 13.31
C PRO A 180 -1.27 -5.06 13.99
N THR A 181 -1.50 -3.87 13.45
CA THR A 181 -2.50 -2.94 13.98
C THR A 181 -3.92 -3.45 13.74
N VAL A 182 -4.23 -3.89 12.52
CA VAL A 182 -5.51 -4.56 12.17
C VAL A 182 -5.77 -5.73 13.12
N VAL A 183 -4.79 -6.63 13.25
CA VAL A 183 -4.89 -7.81 14.13
C VAL A 183 -5.12 -7.40 15.58
N SER A 184 -4.39 -6.40 16.07
CA SER A 184 -4.55 -5.91 17.45
C SER A 184 -5.94 -5.33 17.71
N PHE A 185 -6.56 -4.63 16.75
CA PHE A 185 -7.95 -4.16 16.88
C PHE A 185 -8.95 -5.32 16.83
N GLY A 186 -8.70 -6.33 15.99
CA GLY A 186 -9.46 -7.57 15.97
C GLY A 186 -9.43 -8.26 17.34
N GLU A 187 -8.23 -8.46 17.91
CA GLU A 187 -8.07 -9.06 19.24
C GLU A 187 -8.72 -8.23 20.35
N ALA A 188 -8.53 -6.90 20.35
CA ALA A 188 -9.11 -5.98 21.34
C ALA A 188 -10.64 -6.01 21.37
N THR A 189 -11.27 -6.38 20.25
CA THR A 189 -12.72 -6.53 20.13
C THR A 189 -13.21 -7.97 20.13
N ASN A 190 -12.33 -8.94 20.41
CA ASN A 190 -12.63 -10.37 20.32
C ASN A 190 -13.25 -10.73 18.94
N TRP A 191 -12.73 -10.11 17.88
CA TRP A 191 -13.13 -10.30 16.49
C TRP A 191 -14.64 -10.09 16.26
N LYS A 192 -15.29 -9.28 17.09
CA LYS A 192 -16.73 -9.00 16.99
C LYS A 192 -17.10 -8.16 15.77
N SER A 193 -16.13 -7.51 15.15
CA SER A 193 -16.28 -6.94 13.82
C SER A 193 -14.93 -6.71 13.19
N GLU A 194 -14.75 -7.33 12.02
CA GLU A 194 -13.68 -7.03 11.07
C GLU A 194 -13.78 -5.58 10.57
N ASP A 195 -14.98 -4.99 10.60
CA ASP A 195 -15.20 -3.59 10.25
C ASP A 195 -14.53 -2.63 11.24
N LEU A 196 -14.18 -3.03 12.48
CA LEU A 196 -13.46 -2.08 13.34
C LEU A 196 -12.06 -1.79 12.80
N ALA A 197 -11.34 -2.82 12.34
CA ALA A 197 -10.01 -2.63 11.83
C ALA A 197 -10.03 -1.83 10.52
N SER A 198 -11.02 -2.04 9.66
CA SER A 198 -11.27 -1.14 8.54
C SER A 198 -11.60 0.24 9.07
N ILE A 199 -12.68 0.48 9.80
CA ILE A 199 -13.14 1.81 10.25
C ILE A 199 -12.07 2.63 11.00
N VAL A 200 -11.24 1.98 11.81
CA VAL A 200 -10.17 2.64 12.57
C VAL A 200 -8.99 3.00 11.69
N LEU A 201 -8.64 2.18 10.70
CA LEU A 201 -7.47 2.39 9.84
C LEU A 201 -7.83 2.94 8.46
N SER A 202 -9.11 2.93 8.11
CA SER A 202 -9.72 3.38 6.88
C SER A 202 -10.26 4.78 7.07
N GLY A 203 -9.54 5.80 6.61
CA GLY A 203 -10.07 7.11 6.24
C GLY A 203 -10.53 8.03 7.37
N ASN A 204 -11.23 7.50 8.37
CA ASN A 204 -11.82 8.27 9.46
C ASN A 204 -10.71 8.98 10.22
N LEU A 205 -9.64 8.30 10.63
CA LEU A 205 -8.51 8.94 11.32
C LEU A 205 -7.59 9.80 10.41
N ARG A 206 -8.02 10.18 9.21
CA ARG A 206 -7.27 11.11 8.33
C ARG A 206 -7.65 12.58 8.53
N SER A 207 -8.79 12.88 9.14
CA SER A 207 -9.20 14.24 9.52
C SER A 207 -9.55 14.31 11.02
N SER A 208 -9.13 15.37 11.73
CA SER A 208 -9.41 15.53 13.17
C SER A 208 -10.79 16.17 13.36
N SER A 209 -11.70 15.87 12.45
CA SER A 209 -13.01 16.50 12.35
C SER A 209 -13.96 15.87 13.36
N LYS A 210 -14.99 16.64 13.74
CA LYS A 210 -16.08 16.17 14.58
C LYS A 210 -16.75 14.95 13.93
N GLU A 211 -16.87 14.99 12.61
CA GLU A 211 -17.45 13.96 11.76
C GLU A 211 -16.67 12.64 11.84
N THR A 212 -15.34 12.69 11.84
CA THR A 212 -14.47 11.53 12.05
C THR A 212 -14.69 10.90 13.44
N GLU A 213 -14.71 11.73 14.48
CA GLU A 213 -14.88 11.26 15.86
C GLU A 213 -16.26 10.62 16.04
N ASP A 214 -17.29 11.26 15.50
CA ASP A 214 -18.67 10.76 15.52
C ASP A 214 -18.82 9.47 14.71
N ALA A 215 -18.17 9.35 13.54
CA ALA A 215 -18.17 8.13 12.73
C ALA A 215 -17.49 6.95 13.45
N LEU A 216 -16.35 7.19 14.10
CA LEU A 216 -15.68 6.19 14.94
C LEU A 216 -16.56 5.78 16.12
N ASN A 217 -17.17 6.75 16.81
CA ASN A 217 -18.06 6.51 17.95
C ASN A 217 -19.32 5.72 17.56
N GLU A 218 -19.98 6.09 16.46
CA GLU A 218 -21.15 5.37 15.93
C GLU A 218 -20.78 3.94 15.52
N SER A 219 -19.62 3.75 14.93
CA SER A 219 -19.12 2.43 14.57
C SER A 219 -18.88 1.57 15.80
N LEU A 220 -18.19 2.11 16.82
CA LEU A 220 -17.97 1.43 18.10
C LEU A 220 -19.28 1.10 18.83
N LYS A 221 -20.34 1.93 18.69
CA LYS A 221 -21.67 1.64 19.25
C LYS A 221 -22.31 0.41 18.60
N LYS A 222 -22.20 0.25 17.28
CA LYS A 222 -22.76 -0.91 16.56
C LYS A 222 -22.17 -2.24 17.03
N LEU A 223 -20.92 -2.23 17.49
CA LEU A 223 -20.20 -3.44 17.92
C LEU A 223 -20.62 -3.99 19.27
N SER A 224 -21.43 -3.26 20.03
CA SER A 224 -21.88 -3.67 21.37
C SER A 224 -20.72 -4.14 22.27
N LEU A 225 -19.58 -3.43 22.21
CA LEU A 225 -18.38 -3.78 22.96
C LEU A 225 -18.64 -3.76 24.47
N THR A 226 -18.12 -4.77 25.16
CA THR A 226 -18.04 -4.80 26.62
C THR A 226 -17.13 -3.67 27.12
N ARG A 227 -17.21 -3.34 28.42
CA ARG A 227 -16.32 -2.33 29.00
C ARG A 227 -14.84 -2.68 28.81
N SER A 228 -14.46 -3.94 29.01
CA SER A 228 -13.08 -4.39 28.82
C SER A 228 -12.60 -4.28 27.37
N GLU A 229 -13.47 -4.56 26.39
CA GLU A 229 -13.14 -4.41 24.97
C GLU A 229 -12.99 -2.93 24.59
N LYS A 230 -13.85 -2.03 25.12
CA LYS A 230 -13.68 -0.59 24.95
C LYS A 230 -12.36 -0.10 25.53
N ASP A 231 -12.04 -0.51 26.76
CA ASP A 231 -10.77 -0.15 27.42
C ASP A 231 -9.56 -0.67 26.62
N ALA A 232 -9.63 -1.88 26.07
CA ALA A 232 -8.58 -2.45 25.22
C ALA A 232 -8.39 -1.66 23.90
N VAL A 233 -9.50 -1.31 23.22
CA VAL A 233 -9.48 -0.47 22.01
C VAL A 233 -8.84 0.89 22.31
N TRP A 234 -9.23 1.55 23.42
CA TRP A 234 -8.63 2.83 23.81
C TRP A 234 -7.14 2.72 24.16
N ASN A 235 -6.73 1.66 24.87
CA ASN A 235 -5.32 1.41 25.16
C ASN A 235 -4.49 1.23 23.87
N LEU A 236 -5.04 0.55 22.87
CA LEU A 236 -4.42 0.39 21.56
C LEU A 236 -4.28 1.75 20.85
N PHE A 237 -5.34 2.57 20.88
CA PHE A 237 -5.35 3.92 20.32
C PHE A 237 -4.25 4.84 20.90
N PHE A 238 -4.13 4.89 22.23
CA PHE A 238 -3.24 5.86 22.89
C PHE A 238 -1.81 5.36 23.12
N SER A 239 -1.57 4.05 23.09
CA SER A 239 -0.24 3.49 23.40
C SER A 239 0.16 2.30 22.54
N GLY A 240 -0.77 1.40 22.22
CA GLY A 240 -0.46 0.16 21.50
C GLY A 240 0.05 0.41 20.08
N MET A 241 -0.56 1.34 19.33
CA MET A 241 -0.11 1.66 17.97
C MET A 241 1.31 2.24 17.93
N ASN A 242 1.70 3.03 18.93
CA ASN A 242 3.06 3.52 19.03
C ASN A 242 4.06 2.36 19.17
N LYS A 243 3.75 1.41 20.05
CA LYS A 243 4.59 0.21 20.26
C LYS A 243 4.66 -0.67 19.00
N ILE A 244 3.57 -0.79 18.25
CA ILE A 244 3.56 -1.51 16.96
C ILE A 244 4.51 -0.83 15.98
N CYS A 245 4.41 0.48 15.81
CA CYS A 245 5.27 1.27 14.92
C CYS A 245 6.76 1.17 15.32
N GLU A 246 7.06 1.30 16.62
CA GLU A 246 8.41 1.19 17.17
C GLU A 246 9.04 -0.19 16.92
N ASN A 247 8.24 -1.26 16.98
CA ASN A 247 8.70 -2.62 16.70
C ASN A 247 8.83 -2.90 15.20
N ALA A 248 7.91 -2.37 14.39
CA ALA A 248 7.86 -2.62 12.94
C ALA A 248 9.03 -1.98 12.20
N TYR A 249 9.45 -0.77 12.60
CA TYR A 249 10.47 -0.01 11.88
C TYR A 249 11.83 -0.73 11.73
N PRO A 250 12.47 -1.26 12.79
CA PRO A 250 13.76 -1.94 12.66
C PRO A 250 13.68 -3.21 11.80
N GLU A 251 12.57 -3.94 11.85
CA GLU A 251 12.38 -5.14 11.01
C GLU A 251 12.15 -4.75 9.54
N SER A 252 11.21 -3.82 9.29
CA SER A 252 10.89 -3.35 7.95
C SER A 252 12.10 -2.78 7.23
N SER A 253 12.85 -1.89 7.88
CA SER A 253 14.06 -1.28 7.30
C SER A 253 15.14 -2.31 7.00
N SER A 254 15.38 -3.25 7.93
CA SER A 254 16.36 -4.33 7.73
C SER A 254 15.99 -5.26 6.56
N ASN A 255 14.71 -5.61 6.44
CA ASN A 255 14.20 -6.46 5.36
C ASN A 255 14.24 -5.73 4.03
N LEU A 256 13.79 -4.47 3.96
CA LEU A 256 13.86 -3.65 2.74
C LEU A 256 15.29 -3.55 2.20
N ARG A 257 16.28 -3.34 3.08
CA ARG A 257 17.69 -3.37 2.69
C ARG A 257 18.07 -4.68 2.00
N GLN A 258 17.70 -5.79 2.61
CA GLN A 258 18.03 -7.11 2.09
C GLN A 258 17.27 -7.42 0.80
N ILE A 259 16.01 -6.98 0.67
CA ILE A 259 15.23 -7.10 -0.56
C ILE A 259 15.93 -6.37 -1.70
N VAL A 260 16.27 -5.09 -1.52
CA VAL A 260 16.95 -4.30 -2.55
C VAL A 260 18.31 -4.91 -2.89
N ALA A 261 19.06 -5.37 -1.88
CA ALA A 261 20.34 -6.06 -2.09
C ALA A 261 20.18 -7.34 -2.92
N THR A 262 19.21 -8.19 -2.58
CA THR A 262 18.93 -9.45 -3.30
C THR A 262 18.45 -9.18 -4.72
N VAL A 263 17.55 -8.20 -4.92
CA VAL A 263 17.10 -7.80 -6.27
C VAL A 263 18.29 -7.33 -7.10
N LYS A 264 19.17 -6.48 -6.55
CA LYS A 264 20.37 -5.99 -7.24
C LYS A 264 21.38 -7.11 -7.53
N GLU A 265 21.49 -8.11 -6.67
CA GLU A 265 22.33 -9.29 -6.90
C GLU A 265 21.78 -10.18 -8.02
N LEU A 266 20.45 -10.37 -8.04
CA LEU A 266 19.79 -11.17 -9.08
C LEU A 266 19.81 -10.49 -10.44
N ASN A 267 19.71 -9.17 -10.47
CA ASN A 267 19.71 -8.36 -11.68
C ASN A 267 20.49 -7.06 -11.48
N PRO A 268 21.82 -7.08 -11.68
CA PRO A 268 22.68 -5.91 -11.49
C PRO A 268 22.45 -4.80 -12.52
N ASP A 269 21.89 -5.14 -13.68
CA ASP A 269 21.71 -4.21 -14.80
C ASP A 269 20.37 -3.48 -14.75
N ALA A 270 19.37 -4.04 -14.04
CA ALA A 270 18.08 -3.38 -13.87
C ALA A 270 18.18 -2.02 -13.17
N GLN A 271 17.41 -1.06 -13.69
CA GLN A 271 17.07 0.16 -12.99
C GLN A 271 16.14 -0.18 -11.83
N ILE A 272 16.52 0.15 -10.60
CA ILE A 272 15.67 -0.08 -9.42
C ILE A 272 15.04 1.23 -8.98
N LEU A 273 13.72 1.23 -8.79
CA LEU A 273 12.91 2.31 -8.25
C LEU A 273 12.37 1.89 -6.88
N ILE A 274 12.66 2.66 -5.83
CA ILE A 274 12.08 2.45 -4.50
C ILE A 274 10.92 3.44 -4.36
N ILE A 275 9.70 2.92 -4.30
CA ILE A 275 8.48 3.73 -4.24
C ILE A 275 8.17 4.01 -2.77
N GLY A 276 8.04 5.29 -2.42
CA GLY A 276 7.74 5.70 -1.06
C GLY A 276 6.41 5.16 -0.54
N ALA A 277 6.28 5.08 0.77
CA ALA A 277 5.07 4.68 1.46
C ALA A 277 4.11 5.86 1.68
N THR A 278 2.82 5.64 1.41
CA THR A 278 1.74 6.59 1.76
C THR A 278 1.32 6.36 3.20
N ASN A 279 1.22 7.42 4.01
CA ASN A 279 0.71 7.30 5.38
C ASN A 279 -0.83 7.20 5.37
N PRO A 280 -1.43 6.04 5.70
CA PRO A 280 -2.88 5.88 5.66
C PRO A 280 -3.59 6.60 6.82
N VAL A 281 -2.86 6.98 7.88
CA VAL A 281 -3.39 7.58 9.11
C VAL A 281 -2.55 8.78 9.58
N PRO A 282 -2.54 9.90 8.84
CA PRO A 282 -1.65 11.04 9.07
C PRO A 282 -1.87 11.80 10.38
N LEU A 283 -2.99 11.58 11.07
CA LEU A 283 -3.28 12.29 12.32
C LEU A 283 -2.75 11.61 13.57
N LEU A 284 -2.35 10.35 13.46
CA LEU A 284 -1.72 9.66 14.57
C LEU A 284 -0.22 9.95 14.56
N PRO A 285 0.35 10.60 15.59
CA PRO A 285 1.76 10.96 15.60
C PRO A 285 2.70 9.77 15.40
N SER A 286 2.37 8.59 15.95
CA SER A 286 3.18 7.38 15.77
C SER A 286 3.22 6.89 14.33
N TRP A 287 2.11 7.03 13.59
CA TRP A 287 2.04 6.68 12.18
C TRP A 287 2.84 7.69 11.36
N SER A 288 2.62 8.99 11.59
CA SER A 288 3.38 10.04 10.91
C SER A 288 4.89 9.92 11.15
N ASP A 289 5.32 9.57 12.37
CA ASP A 289 6.71 9.27 12.68
C ASP A 289 7.22 8.02 11.94
N TYR A 290 6.48 6.91 11.97
CA TYR A 290 6.84 5.68 11.27
C TYR A 290 7.01 5.89 9.76
N PHE A 291 6.00 6.47 9.08
CA PHE A 291 6.04 6.68 7.64
C PHE A 291 7.08 7.73 7.23
N SER A 292 7.33 8.74 8.07
CA SER A 292 8.42 9.69 7.84
C SER A 292 9.78 9.01 7.93
N LYS A 293 9.99 8.16 8.95
CA LYS A 293 11.22 7.38 9.09
C LYS A 293 11.41 6.39 7.95
N LEU A 294 10.34 5.68 7.56
CA LEU A 294 10.35 4.72 6.46
C LEU A 294 10.72 5.40 5.13
N ASN A 295 10.03 6.47 4.75
CA ASN A 295 10.33 7.21 3.51
C ASN A 295 11.74 7.81 3.51
N ASN A 296 12.21 8.35 4.64
CA ASN A 296 13.59 8.84 4.76
C ASN A 296 14.61 7.71 4.61
N TYR A 297 14.32 6.54 5.19
CA TYR A 297 15.16 5.36 5.07
C TYR A 297 15.20 4.84 3.64
N GLU A 298 14.06 4.71 2.98
CA GLU A 298 13.94 4.27 1.57
C GLU A 298 14.71 5.20 0.63
N LYS A 299 14.66 6.52 0.89
CA LYS A 299 15.47 7.49 0.16
C LYS A 299 16.98 7.25 0.35
N GLN A 300 17.43 7.07 1.58
CA GLN A 300 18.84 6.74 1.87
C GLN A 300 19.24 5.39 1.27
N LEU A 301 18.34 4.42 1.30
CA LEU A 301 18.56 3.10 0.73
C LEU A 301 18.74 3.18 -0.78
N ALA A 302 17.97 4.04 -1.45
CA ALA A 302 18.12 4.30 -2.86
C ALA A 302 19.53 4.82 -3.18
N ASP A 303 20.02 5.81 -2.41
CA ASP A 303 21.37 6.34 -2.56
C ASP A 303 22.46 5.26 -2.38
N VAL A 304 22.29 4.37 -1.40
CA VAL A 304 23.26 3.29 -1.11
C VAL A 304 23.39 2.27 -2.24
N TYR A 305 22.28 1.95 -2.92
CA TYR A 305 22.24 0.93 -3.96
C TYR A 305 22.26 1.48 -5.40
N GLY A 306 22.39 2.81 -5.55
CA GLY A 306 22.28 3.48 -6.85
C GLY A 306 20.91 3.31 -7.50
N ALA A 307 19.87 3.17 -6.67
CA ALA A 307 18.47 3.13 -7.09
C ALA A 307 17.87 4.54 -7.07
N THR A 308 16.65 4.69 -7.59
CA THR A 308 15.92 5.96 -7.58
C THR A 308 14.78 5.91 -6.58
N TYR A 309 14.74 6.86 -5.65
CA TYR A 309 13.61 7.03 -4.76
C TYR A 309 12.49 7.81 -5.45
N VAL A 310 11.28 7.25 -5.48
CA VAL A 310 10.09 7.85 -6.09
C VAL A 310 9.11 8.25 -5.00
N SER A 311 9.05 9.55 -4.73
CA SER A 311 8.17 10.12 -3.70
C SER A 311 6.72 10.18 -4.17
N ILE A 312 5.78 9.64 -3.38
CA ILE A 312 4.35 9.62 -3.69
C ILE A 312 3.43 10.23 -2.61
N PRO A 313 3.77 11.39 -2.00
CA PRO A 313 3.06 11.91 -0.82
C PRO A 313 1.60 12.31 -1.09
N PHE A 314 1.26 12.57 -2.36
CA PHE A 314 -0.05 13.06 -2.78
C PHE A 314 -0.89 12.00 -3.49
N ALA A 315 -0.57 10.72 -3.34
CA ALA A 315 -1.42 9.66 -3.87
C ALA A 315 -2.81 9.74 -3.22
N GLN A 316 -3.82 10.09 -4.01
CA GLN A 316 -5.19 10.18 -3.54
C GLN A 316 -5.70 8.78 -3.19
N THR A 317 -6.19 8.58 -1.97
CA THR A 317 -6.64 7.29 -1.43
C THR A 317 -8.14 7.28 -1.12
N GLU A 318 -8.77 6.13 -1.28
CA GLU A 318 -10.13 5.85 -0.78
C GLU A 318 -10.12 5.67 0.74
N LEU A 319 -11.31 5.53 1.35
CA LEU A 319 -11.45 5.31 2.78
C LEU A 319 -10.57 4.15 3.24
N ASP A 320 -10.56 3.01 2.56
CA ASP A 320 -9.82 1.78 2.93
C ASP A 320 -8.29 1.91 3.04
N GLY A 321 -7.68 2.98 2.53
CA GLY A 321 -6.21 3.11 2.50
C GLY A 321 -5.62 3.09 1.12
N HIS A 322 -6.34 2.55 0.15
CA HIS A 322 -5.79 2.23 -1.16
C HIS A 322 -5.91 3.40 -2.12
N PRO A 323 -4.94 3.60 -3.04
CA PRO A 323 -5.03 4.65 -4.03
C PRO A 323 -6.28 4.51 -4.92
N THR A 324 -6.94 5.64 -5.16
CA THR A 324 -7.99 5.80 -6.17
C THR A 324 -7.42 5.62 -7.58
N VAL A 325 -8.27 5.64 -8.62
CA VAL A 325 -7.81 5.68 -10.02
C VAL A 325 -6.85 6.86 -10.24
N SER A 326 -7.17 8.03 -9.68
CA SER A 326 -6.32 9.22 -9.74
C SER A 326 -5.01 9.03 -8.97
N GLY A 327 -5.05 8.37 -7.81
CA GLY A 327 -3.86 8.03 -7.03
C GLY A 327 -2.92 7.08 -7.79
N HIS A 328 -3.46 6.03 -8.42
CA HIS A 328 -2.69 5.12 -9.26
C HIS A 328 -2.09 5.82 -10.49
N LYS A 329 -2.86 6.71 -11.14
CA LYS A 329 -2.34 7.53 -12.23
C LYS A 329 -1.17 8.41 -11.76
N TYR A 330 -1.32 9.06 -10.60
CA TYR A 330 -0.25 9.89 -10.02
C TYR A 330 1.03 9.07 -9.74
N ILE A 331 0.89 7.88 -9.14
CA ILE A 331 2.03 6.98 -8.89
C ILE A 331 2.70 6.59 -10.21
N ALA A 332 1.92 6.20 -11.22
CA ALA A 332 2.44 5.85 -12.53
C ALA A 332 3.19 6.99 -13.21
N ASP A 333 2.64 8.21 -13.18
CA ASP A 333 3.27 9.40 -13.77
C ASP A 333 4.62 9.72 -13.07
N LYS A 334 4.74 9.48 -11.76
CA LYS A 334 6.02 9.62 -11.03
C LYS A 334 7.02 8.52 -11.39
N ILE A 335 6.56 7.28 -11.58
CA ILE A 335 7.41 6.16 -12.02
C ILE A 335 7.93 6.40 -13.44
N VAL A 336 7.08 6.76 -14.38
CA VAL A 336 7.47 7.04 -15.79
C VAL A 336 8.54 8.13 -15.85
N LYS A 337 8.35 9.23 -15.12
CA LYS A 337 9.35 10.30 -15.03
C LYS A 337 10.69 9.82 -14.46
N ALA A 338 10.66 8.92 -13.48
CA ALA A 338 11.88 8.36 -12.90
C ALA A 338 12.61 7.41 -13.87
N ILE A 339 11.88 6.67 -14.69
CA ILE A 339 12.43 5.81 -15.75
C ILE A 339 13.13 6.67 -16.80
N GLU A 340 12.43 7.69 -17.31
CA GLU A 340 12.94 8.59 -18.36
C GLU A 340 14.16 9.42 -17.92
N ALA A 341 14.24 9.80 -16.65
CA ALA A 341 15.34 10.61 -16.14
C ALA A 341 16.71 9.88 -16.14
N GLN A 342 16.74 8.57 -16.39
CA GLN A 342 17.96 7.76 -16.43
C GLN A 342 18.27 7.14 -17.81
N GLN A 343 17.47 7.46 -18.83
CA GLN A 343 17.70 7.08 -20.23
C GLN A 343 18.51 8.15 -20.97
#